data_AF-A0A4Q4D032-F1
#
_entry.id   AF-A0A4Q4D032-F1
#
_cell.length_a   1.000
_cell.length_b   1.000
_cell.length_c   1.000
_cell.angle_alpha   90.00
_cell.angle_beta   90.00
_cell.angle_gamma   90.00
#
_symmetry.space_group_name_H-M   'P 1'
#
loop_
_entity.id
_entity.type
_entity.pdbx_description
1 polymer ?
#
loop_
_entity_poly.entity_id
_entity_poly.type
_entity_poly.pdbx_seq_one_letter_code
_entity_poly.pdbx_strand_id
1 'polypeptide(L)'
;MPSSDTLTPSLDPTVAHLEPVAMEQAHRHLVAKILAELTHERLLAPRPAPGQVDTWLVTTGSGSEYRFRGRVHRLEHWTVDPASIVRTIDGVESAVDALDAVVDLADVLGIPGALLPVYLEEVASTLQAAAWKRTHHRLTSADLVHADLPTVEAAMTEGHPAFIANNGRIGFSLDDFAAYAPETGAPVRLQWTAVRRRLAHLSVGEGWDEASLWAHELDDDLVAGWRELLRGLGEDPDDYLFAPAHPWQWQHKLAITFAPDVARRDIVPLGPGRDDHRAQQSIRTFLNASDPARHYVKTALSIQNMGFLRGLSPHYMRPTPAINDWVAGRVRTDPELQECGFDVLREVAAIGYTGGAYQRLPQPSAHQKMFAALWRESATSRLRDGERAATMASLLH
;
A
#
# COMPACT_ATOMS: atom_id res chain seq x y z
N MET A 1 -22.18 32.07 -34.31
CA MET A 1 -22.20 32.40 -32.87
C MET A 1 -21.94 31.09 -32.14
N PRO A 2 -20.73 30.82 -31.66
CA PRO A 2 -20.56 29.70 -30.73
C PRO A 2 -21.31 30.08 -29.45
N SER A 3 -22.18 29.18 -28.98
CA SER A 3 -22.82 29.30 -27.68
C SER A 3 -21.71 29.47 -26.65
N SER A 4 -21.72 30.62 -25.96
CA SER A 4 -20.93 30.80 -24.76
C SER A 4 -21.47 29.82 -23.73
N ASP A 5 -20.86 28.63 -23.63
CA ASP A 5 -21.00 27.79 -22.46
C ASP A 5 -20.49 28.61 -21.28
N THR A 6 -21.40 29.24 -20.58
CA THR A 6 -21.16 29.85 -19.28
C THR A 6 -20.75 28.74 -18.33
N LEU A 7 -19.44 28.53 -18.20
CA LEU A 7 -18.83 27.71 -17.16
C LEU A 7 -19.34 28.22 -15.81
N THR A 8 -20.24 27.46 -15.19
CA THR A 8 -20.69 27.75 -13.83
C THR A 8 -19.52 27.42 -12.89
N PRO A 9 -19.04 28.36 -12.08
CA PRO A 9 -17.97 28.08 -11.12
C PRO A 9 -18.41 26.94 -10.19
N SER A 10 -17.60 25.88 -10.13
CA SER A 10 -17.78 24.76 -9.21
C SER A 10 -16.42 24.38 -8.63
N LEU A 11 -16.43 23.83 -7.41
CA LEU A 11 -15.24 23.24 -6.83
C LEU A 11 -14.86 21.99 -7.62
N ASP A 12 -13.56 21.75 -7.76
CA ASP A 12 -13.05 20.53 -8.40
C ASP A 12 -13.48 19.30 -7.57
N PRO A 13 -14.24 18.35 -8.15
CA PRO A 13 -14.74 17.19 -7.42
C PRO A 13 -13.61 16.25 -6.95
N THR A 14 -12.42 16.30 -7.56
CA THR A 14 -11.27 15.47 -7.16
C THR A 14 -10.78 15.78 -5.75
N VAL A 15 -11.03 17.01 -5.27
CA VAL A 15 -10.67 17.48 -3.92
C VAL A 15 -11.88 17.63 -3.00
N ALA A 16 -13.05 17.11 -3.37
CA ALA A 16 -14.28 17.30 -2.59
C ALA A 16 -14.16 16.83 -1.12
N HIS A 17 -13.35 15.80 -0.87
CA HIS A 17 -13.07 15.24 0.46
C HIS A 17 -12.12 16.08 1.33
N LEU A 18 -11.47 17.10 0.75
CA LEU A 18 -10.59 18.03 1.46
C LEU A 18 -11.43 19.14 2.11
N GLU A 19 -12.47 18.76 2.84
CA GLU A 19 -13.34 19.70 3.53
C GLU A 19 -12.80 20.07 4.93
N PRO A 20 -13.08 21.29 5.44
CA PRO A 20 -12.49 21.76 6.69
C PRO A 20 -12.74 20.86 7.91
N VAL A 21 -13.95 20.28 8.04
CA VAL A 21 -14.31 19.46 9.20
C VAL A 21 -13.57 18.12 9.20
N ALA A 22 -13.51 17.43 8.07
CA ALA A 22 -12.78 16.16 7.96
C ALA A 22 -11.28 16.38 8.16
N MET A 23 -10.75 17.49 7.62
CA MET A 23 -9.33 17.84 7.76
C MET A 23 -8.95 18.21 9.19
N GLU A 24 -9.77 19.01 9.90
CA GLU A 24 -9.52 19.32 11.32
C GLU A 24 -9.47 18.04 12.17
N GLN A 25 -10.42 17.12 11.94
CA GLN A 25 -10.42 15.83 12.64
C GLN A 25 -9.20 14.98 12.31
N ALA A 26 -8.75 14.98 11.04
CA ALA A 26 -7.54 14.29 10.61
C ALA A 26 -6.29 14.87 11.28
N HIS A 27 -6.17 16.20 11.36
CA HIS A 27 -5.06 16.85 12.06
C HIS A 27 -5.05 16.52 13.55
N ARG A 28 -6.18 16.65 14.25
CA ARG A 28 -6.25 16.33 15.68
C ARG A 28 -5.90 14.87 15.96
N HIS A 29 -6.40 13.94 15.14
CA HIS A 29 -6.04 12.52 15.23
C HIS A 29 -4.54 12.30 15.04
N LEU A 30 -3.96 12.89 13.99
CA LEU A 30 -2.56 12.70 13.68
C LEU A 30 -1.64 13.38 14.70
N VAL A 31 -1.99 14.54 15.24
CA VAL A 31 -1.26 15.17 16.36
C VAL A 31 -1.36 14.33 17.63
N ALA A 32 -2.51 13.72 17.93
CA ALA A 32 -2.63 12.79 19.04
C ALA A 32 -1.66 11.60 18.88
N LYS A 33 -1.58 11.04 17.66
CA LYS A 33 -0.64 9.98 17.31
C LYS A 33 0.81 10.42 17.42
N ILE A 34 1.16 11.61 16.91
CA ILE A 34 2.50 12.21 17.03
C ILE A 34 2.90 12.30 18.51
N LEU A 35 2.05 12.87 19.35
CA LEU A 35 2.33 13.04 20.78
C LEU A 35 2.45 11.68 21.48
N ALA A 36 1.58 10.73 21.18
CA ALA A 36 1.59 9.40 21.77
C ALA A 36 2.85 8.60 21.38
N GLU A 37 3.10 8.44 20.08
CA GLU A 37 4.14 7.56 19.56
C GLU A 37 5.54 8.15 19.80
N LEU A 38 5.73 9.47 19.66
CA LEU A 38 7.02 10.08 20.00
C LEU A 38 7.29 10.09 21.51
N THR A 39 6.25 10.10 22.36
CA THR A 39 6.44 9.88 23.79
C THR A 39 6.80 8.44 24.10
N HIS A 40 6.13 7.47 23.46
CA HIS A 40 6.44 6.05 23.58
C HIS A 40 7.89 5.75 23.15
N GLU A 41 8.35 6.38 22.06
CA GLU A 41 9.73 6.30 21.57
C GLU A 41 10.73 7.16 22.36
N ARG A 42 10.26 7.86 23.41
CA ARG A 42 11.06 8.70 24.32
C ARG A 42 11.74 9.90 23.64
N LEU A 43 11.25 10.31 22.48
CA LEU A 43 11.61 11.57 21.83
C LEU A 43 10.93 12.75 22.52
N LEU A 44 9.75 12.51 23.12
CA LEU A 44 9.05 13.46 23.98
C LEU A 44 9.00 12.98 25.43
N ALA A 45 8.97 13.93 26.36
CA ALA A 45 8.79 13.68 27.79
C ALA A 45 7.68 14.60 28.34
N PRO A 46 6.39 14.24 28.15
CA PRO A 46 5.28 15.04 28.65
C PRO A 46 5.35 15.20 30.18
N ARG A 47 5.14 16.43 30.67
CA ARG A 47 5.06 16.74 32.10
C ARG A 47 3.60 16.90 32.53
N PRO A 48 3.22 16.53 33.77
CA PRO A 48 1.88 16.80 34.28
C PRO A 48 1.53 18.30 34.23
N ALA A 49 0.32 18.63 33.81
CA ALA A 49 -0.19 19.98 33.84
C ALA A 49 -0.54 20.40 35.28
N PRO A 50 -0.08 21.57 35.78
CA PRO A 50 -0.37 22.01 37.14
C PRO A 50 -1.88 22.07 37.42
N GLY A 51 -2.32 21.39 38.48
CA GLY A 51 -3.70 21.44 38.96
C GLY A 51 -4.72 20.72 38.07
N GLN A 52 -4.30 19.93 37.08
CA GLN A 52 -5.20 19.18 36.19
C GLN A 52 -4.86 17.68 36.23
N VAL A 53 -5.86 16.85 36.53
CA VAL A 53 -5.72 15.39 36.56
C VAL A 53 -5.70 14.85 35.13
N ASP A 54 -4.83 13.88 34.86
CA ASP A 54 -4.66 13.21 33.56
C ASP A 54 -4.34 14.16 32.38
N THR A 55 -3.94 15.40 32.66
CA THR A 55 -3.52 16.37 31.64
C THR A 55 -2.00 16.51 31.64
N TRP A 56 -1.43 16.56 30.44
CA TRP A 56 -0.01 16.58 30.17
C TRP A 56 0.36 17.77 29.27
N LEU A 57 1.64 18.14 29.32
CA LEU A 57 2.21 19.27 28.59
C LEU A 57 3.51 18.83 27.91
N VAL A 58 3.66 19.19 26.64
CA VAL A 58 4.93 19.12 25.89
C VAL A 58 5.27 20.53 25.44
N THR A 59 6.45 21.02 25.84
CA THR A 59 6.98 22.31 25.40
C THR A 59 8.10 22.03 24.40
N THR A 60 8.04 22.67 23.23
CA THR A 60 9.00 22.47 22.15
C THR A 60 10.12 23.52 22.19
N GLY A 61 11.23 23.27 21.49
CA GLY A 61 12.32 24.25 21.35
C GLY A 61 11.89 25.51 20.57
N SER A 62 10.81 25.42 19.78
CA SER A 62 10.27 26.53 18.98
C SER A 62 9.41 27.52 19.77
N GLY A 63 9.13 27.27 21.06
CA GLY A 63 8.22 28.10 21.87
C GLY A 63 6.75 27.65 21.81
N SER A 64 6.45 26.58 21.08
CA SER A 64 5.13 25.97 21.05
C SER A 64 4.89 25.07 22.27
N GLU A 65 3.66 25.03 22.77
CA GLU A 65 3.23 24.13 23.84
C GLU A 65 1.99 23.34 23.43
N TYR A 66 2.02 22.03 23.68
CA TYR A 66 0.91 21.12 23.46
C TYR A 66 0.39 20.65 24.81
N ARG A 67 -0.87 20.95 25.10
CA ARG A 67 -1.60 20.45 26.27
C ARG A 67 -2.65 19.44 25.85
N PHE A 68 -2.71 18.30 26.54
CA PHE A 68 -3.64 17.23 26.18
C PHE A 68 -3.98 16.34 27.38
N ARG A 69 -5.13 15.68 27.34
CA ARG A 69 -5.46 14.57 28.23
C ARG A 69 -4.87 13.28 27.68
N GLY A 70 -4.27 12.48 28.56
CA GLY A 70 -3.65 11.22 28.16
C GLY A 70 -3.64 10.19 29.29
N ARG A 71 -3.73 8.91 28.90
CA ARG A 71 -3.58 7.78 29.80
C ARG A 71 -2.38 6.94 29.40
N VAL A 72 -1.64 6.47 30.40
CA VAL A 72 -0.47 5.60 30.21
C VAL A 72 -0.86 4.17 30.56
N HIS A 73 -0.67 3.26 29.61
CA HIS A 73 -0.95 1.84 29.73
C HIS A 73 0.36 1.05 29.89
N ARG A 74 0.25 -0.29 29.91
CA ARG A 74 1.42 -1.17 29.85
C ARG A 74 2.26 -0.88 28.61
N LEU A 75 3.53 -1.26 28.67
CA LEU A 75 4.53 -1.00 27.61
C LEU A 75 4.74 0.50 27.34
N GLU A 76 4.47 1.37 28.32
CA GLU A 76 4.56 2.84 28.14
C GLU A 76 3.71 3.32 26.95
N HIS A 77 2.57 2.67 26.69
CA HIS A 77 1.66 3.06 25.62
C HIS A 77 0.80 4.26 26.06
N TRP A 78 0.83 5.32 25.27
CA TRP A 78 0.07 6.54 25.52
C TRP A 78 -1.19 6.57 24.66
N THR A 79 -2.34 6.69 25.31
CA THR A 79 -3.59 7.03 24.62
C THR A 79 -3.86 8.51 24.87
N VAL A 80 -3.70 9.32 23.83
CA VAL A 80 -3.98 10.77 23.84
C VAL A 80 -5.39 11.00 23.31
N ASP A 81 -6.20 11.80 24.01
CA ASP A 81 -7.53 12.20 23.56
C ASP A 81 -7.42 13.34 22.51
N PRO A 82 -7.72 13.10 21.22
CA PRO A 82 -7.54 14.09 20.17
C PRO A 82 -8.35 15.38 20.38
N ALA A 83 -9.53 15.28 21.00
CA ALA A 83 -10.40 16.43 21.25
C ALA A 83 -9.89 17.32 22.39
N SER A 84 -8.97 16.82 23.21
CA SER A 84 -8.41 17.55 24.34
C SER A 84 -7.19 18.40 23.99
N ILE A 85 -6.63 18.21 22.79
CA ILE A 85 -5.38 18.84 22.37
C ILE A 85 -5.59 20.34 22.16
N VAL A 86 -4.77 21.12 22.85
CA VAL A 86 -4.63 22.56 22.67
C VAL A 86 -3.18 22.85 22.37
N ARG A 87 -2.93 23.59 21.28
CA ARG A 87 -1.62 24.10 20.91
C ARG A 87 -1.57 25.59 21.20
N THR A 88 -0.51 26.06 21.84
CA THR A 88 -0.23 27.49 21.99
C THR A 88 1.14 27.82 21.42
N ILE A 89 1.32 29.04 20.91
CA ILE A 89 2.60 29.61 20.50
C ILE A 89 2.78 30.88 21.34
N ASP A 90 3.84 30.95 22.12
CA ASP A 90 4.11 32.08 23.03
C ASP A 90 2.89 32.44 23.92
N GLY A 91 2.13 31.42 24.34
CA GLY A 91 0.94 31.57 25.19
C GLY A 91 -0.36 31.91 24.47
N VAL A 92 -0.36 32.07 23.14
CA VAL A 92 -1.56 32.31 22.32
C VAL A 92 -2.03 31.01 21.69
N GLU A 93 -3.32 30.68 21.82
CA GLU A 93 -3.91 29.49 21.21
C GLU A 93 -3.82 29.54 19.68
N SER A 94 -3.43 28.42 19.08
CA SER A 94 -3.25 28.23 17.64
C SER A 94 -3.96 26.96 17.18
N ALA A 95 -4.14 26.83 15.87
CA ALA A 95 -4.71 25.64 15.27
C ALA A 95 -3.86 24.40 15.60
N VAL A 96 -4.54 23.28 15.87
CA VAL A 96 -3.89 21.98 15.99
C VAL A 96 -3.64 21.46 14.59
N ASP A 97 -2.44 21.72 14.08
CA ASP A 97 -1.99 21.32 12.75
C ASP A 97 -0.83 20.31 12.89
N ALA A 98 -0.87 19.25 12.08
CA ALA A 98 0.06 18.13 12.16
C ALA A 98 1.37 18.41 11.41
N LEU A 99 1.33 19.22 10.35
CA LEU A 99 2.53 19.70 9.67
C LEU A 99 3.27 20.67 10.57
N ASP A 100 2.55 21.59 11.22
CA ASP A 100 3.12 22.48 12.23
C ASP A 100 3.70 21.69 13.40
N ALA A 101 3.04 20.63 13.87
CA ALA A 101 3.58 19.78 14.93
C ALA A 101 4.91 19.11 14.54
N VAL A 102 5.05 18.68 13.28
CA VAL A 102 6.33 18.15 12.77
C VAL A 102 7.40 19.24 12.74
N VAL A 103 7.05 20.46 12.35
CA VAL A 103 7.98 21.61 12.35
C VAL A 103 8.39 21.99 13.77
N ASP A 104 7.43 22.10 14.69
CA ASP A 104 7.65 22.41 16.09
C ASP A 104 8.56 21.39 16.79
N LEU A 105 8.49 20.13 16.35
CA LEU A 105 9.26 19.01 16.88
C LEU A 105 10.50 18.65 16.06
N ALA A 106 10.85 19.44 15.03
CA ALA A 106 11.94 19.10 14.11
C ALA A 106 13.27 18.82 14.83
N ASP A 107 13.59 19.59 15.87
CA ASP A 107 14.81 19.45 16.66
C ASP A 107 14.91 18.12 17.41
N VAL A 108 13.77 17.59 17.91
CA VAL A 108 13.74 16.32 18.64
C VAL A 108 13.55 15.12 17.71
N LEU A 109 12.91 15.32 16.56
CA LEU A 109 12.73 14.28 15.55
C LEU A 109 14.05 13.84 14.91
N GLY A 110 15.07 14.71 14.90
CA GLY A 110 16.38 14.38 14.33
C GLY A 110 16.35 14.10 12.82
N ILE A 111 15.31 14.55 12.12
CA ILE A 111 15.17 14.37 10.67
C ILE A 111 16.19 15.28 9.98
N PRO A 112 17.05 14.75 9.08
CA PRO A 112 17.96 15.59 8.31
C PRO A 112 17.20 16.68 7.56
N GLY A 113 17.67 17.92 7.60
CA GLY A 113 16.94 19.06 7.02
C GLY A 113 16.59 18.89 5.53
N ALA A 114 17.40 18.16 4.75
CA ALA A 114 17.12 17.85 3.35
C ALA A 114 15.96 16.86 3.14
N LEU A 115 15.58 16.10 4.16
CA LEU A 115 14.49 15.11 4.14
C LEU A 115 13.22 15.62 4.80
N LEU A 116 13.29 16.68 5.61
CA LEU A 116 12.12 17.23 6.31
C LEU A 116 10.98 17.64 5.34
N PRO A 117 11.23 18.29 4.18
CA PRO A 117 10.16 18.58 3.23
C PRO A 117 9.48 17.33 2.68
N VAL A 118 10.24 16.25 2.43
CA VAL A 118 9.69 14.97 1.95
C VAL A 118 8.84 14.32 3.03
N TYR A 119 9.27 14.39 4.30
CA TYR A 119 8.49 13.87 5.42
C TYR A 119 7.18 14.66 5.62
N LEU A 120 7.22 15.99 5.49
CA LEU A 120 6.02 16.82 5.50
C LEU A 120 5.05 16.45 4.37
N GLU A 121 5.56 16.10 3.18
CA GLU A 121 4.73 15.60 2.08
C GLU A 121 4.07 14.25 2.43
N GLU A 122 4.80 13.31 3.06
CA GLU A 122 4.22 12.04 3.51
C GLU A 122 3.13 12.24 4.58
N VAL A 123 3.30 13.23 5.48
CA VAL A 123 2.31 13.63 6.48
C VAL A 123 1.09 14.26 5.82
N ALA A 124 1.29 15.17 4.86
CA ALA A 124 0.19 15.80 4.12
C ALA A 124 -0.64 14.76 3.33
N SER A 125 0.01 13.79 2.69
CA SER A 125 -0.71 12.71 2.01
C SER A 125 -1.41 11.76 3.00
N THR A 126 -0.82 11.51 4.17
CA THR A 126 -1.49 10.77 5.26
C THR A 126 -2.78 11.47 5.71
N LEU A 127 -2.75 12.81 5.84
CA LEU A 127 -3.93 13.62 6.15
C LEU A 127 -4.98 13.59 5.03
N GLN A 128 -4.55 13.68 3.76
CA GLN A 128 -5.46 13.57 2.61
C GLN A 128 -6.19 12.22 2.61
N ALA A 129 -5.47 11.12 2.84
CA ALA A 129 -6.05 9.79 2.93
C ALA A 129 -7.01 9.67 4.14
N ALA A 130 -6.65 10.25 5.28
CA ALA A 130 -7.51 10.29 6.47
C ALA A 130 -8.81 11.07 6.22
N ALA A 131 -8.72 12.24 5.57
CA ALA A 131 -9.88 13.04 5.18
C ALA A 131 -10.77 12.26 4.21
N TRP A 132 -10.18 11.64 3.18
CA TRP A 132 -10.92 10.80 2.24
C TRP A 132 -11.74 9.71 2.95
N LYS A 133 -11.12 8.97 3.88
CA LYS A 133 -11.81 7.90 4.64
C LYS A 133 -12.93 8.47 5.51
N ARG A 134 -12.72 9.60 6.17
CA ARG A 134 -13.75 10.26 6.99
C ARG A 134 -14.97 10.68 6.18
N THR A 135 -14.77 11.15 4.95
CA THR A 135 -15.86 11.57 4.08
C THR A 135 -16.62 10.38 3.48
N HIS A 136 -15.92 9.30 3.13
CA HIS A 136 -16.47 8.21 2.31
C HIS A 136 -16.80 6.92 3.08
N HIS A 137 -16.08 6.57 4.15
CA HIS A 137 -16.36 5.37 4.91
C HIS A 137 -17.61 5.55 5.76
N ARG A 138 -18.55 4.61 5.63
CA ARG A 138 -19.85 4.65 6.33
C ARG A 138 -20.13 3.40 7.17
N LEU A 139 -19.28 2.38 7.05
CA LEU A 139 -19.42 1.12 7.77
C LEU A 139 -18.97 1.31 9.21
N THR A 140 -19.78 0.82 10.15
CA THR A 140 -19.43 0.75 11.56
C THR A 140 -18.71 -0.56 11.87
N SER A 141 -18.06 -0.65 13.03
CA SER A 141 -17.49 -1.93 13.49
C SER A 141 -18.54 -3.04 13.57
N ALA A 142 -19.81 -2.72 13.86
CA ALA A 142 -20.91 -3.67 13.88
C ALA A 142 -21.25 -4.21 12.48
N ASP A 143 -21.23 -3.35 11.46
CA ASP A 143 -21.44 -3.77 10.07
C ASP A 143 -20.30 -4.70 9.60
N LEU A 144 -19.06 -4.43 10.05
CA LEU A 144 -17.87 -5.20 9.67
C LEU A 144 -17.79 -6.59 10.31
N VAL A 145 -18.52 -6.88 11.40
CA VAL A 145 -18.55 -8.22 12.02
C VAL A 145 -19.01 -9.30 11.02
N HIS A 146 -19.80 -8.92 10.02
CA HIS A 146 -20.34 -9.84 9.03
C HIS A 146 -19.92 -9.57 7.59
N ALA A 147 -19.02 -8.62 7.39
CA ALA A 147 -18.50 -8.27 6.08
C ALA A 147 -17.56 -9.37 5.54
N ASP A 148 -17.39 -9.38 4.21
CA ASP A 148 -16.42 -10.24 3.54
C ASP A 148 -14.99 -9.66 3.62
N LEU A 149 -13.99 -10.48 3.29
CA LEU A 149 -12.58 -10.08 3.40
C LEU A 149 -12.25 -8.80 2.60
N PRO A 150 -12.68 -8.64 1.33
CA PRO A 150 -12.39 -7.41 0.57
C PRO A 150 -13.01 -6.16 1.20
N THR A 151 -14.23 -6.26 1.75
CA THR A 151 -14.88 -5.15 2.45
C THR A 151 -14.13 -4.78 3.73
N VAL A 152 -13.73 -5.77 4.54
CA VAL A 152 -12.94 -5.52 5.76
C VAL A 152 -11.59 -4.88 5.41
N GLU A 153 -10.87 -5.40 4.41
CA GLU A 153 -9.58 -4.85 3.97
C GLU A 153 -9.68 -3.37 3.53
N ALA A 154 -10.72 -3.01 2.77
CA ALA A 154 -10.92 -1.64 2.31
C ALA A 154 -11.41 -0.68 3.42
N ALA A 155 -12.08 -1.19 4.45
CA ALA A 155 -12.64 -0.39 5.54
C ALA A 155 -11.59 0.03 6.60
N MET A 156 -10.38 -0.52 6.57
CA MET A 156 -9.34 -0.18 7.55
C MET A 156 -8.94 1.30 7.47
N THR A 157 -8.96 1.96 8.63
CA THR A 157 -8.77 3.42 8.73
C THR A 157 -7.37 3.83 9.17
N GLU A 158 -6.76 3.12 10.13
CA GLU A 158 -5.55 3.60 10.78
C GLU A 158 -4.30 3.41 9.90
N GLY A 159 -4.15 2.27 9.24
CA GLY A 159 -2.86 1.85 8.67
C GLY A 159 -1.95 1.24 9.74
N HIS A 160 -0.64 1.45 9.62
CA HIS A 160 0.28 0.95 10.66
C HIS A 160 0.10 1.75 11.96
N PRO A 161 -0.07 1.10 13.13
CA PRO A 161 -0.42 1.80 14.37
C PRO A 161 0.72 2.66 14.93
N ALA A 162 1.99 2.28 14.76
CA ALA A 162 3.12 3.08 15.24
C ALA A 162 3.55 4.22 14.30
N PHE A 163 3.81 3.95 13.01
CA PHE A 163 4.30 4.98 12.09
C PHE A 163 3.30 6.13 11.93
N ILE A 164 3.79 7.36 12.15
CA ILE A 164 3.00 8.60 12.00
C ILE A 164 2.65 8.83 10.52
N ALA A 165 3.65 8.98 9.66
CA ALA A 165 3.48 9.13 8.22
C ALA A 165 3.30 7.75 7.53
N ASN A 166 2.21 7.07 7.86
CA ASN A 166 1.97 5.69 7.43
C ASN A 166 1.28 5.55 6.06
N ASN A 167 0.67 6.63 5.59
CA ASN A 167 -0.22 6.63 4.45
C ASN A 167 0.25 7.63 3.37
N GLY A 168 1.57 7.72 3.15
CA GLY A 168 2.19 8.74 2.27
C GLY A 168 2.03 8.55 0.76
N ARG A 169 2.09 7.31 0.23
CA ARG A 169 1.93 6.97 -1.22
C ARG A 169 2.51 7.99 -2.23
N ILE A 170 3.68 8.57 -1.94
CA ILE A 170 4.29 9.61 -2.77
C ILE A 170 4.56 9.04 -4.16
N GLY A 171 3.97 9.68 -5.15
CA GLY A 171 3.91 9.22 -6.54
C GLY A 171 2.49 9.09 -7.11
N PHE A 172 1.46 8.91 -6.26
CA PHE A 172 0.07 8.96 -6.69
C PHE A 172 -0.42 10.40 -6.85
N SER A 173 -1.06 10.68 -7.98
CA SER A 173 -1.98 11.80 -8.14
C SER A 173 -3.31 11.52 -7.43
N LEU A 174 -4.25 12.48 -7.45
CA LEU A 174 -5.60 12.27 -6.90
C LEU A 174 -6.37 11.20 -7.67
N ASP A 175 -6.24 11.16 -9.00
CA ASP A 175 -6.86 10.12 -9.82
C ASP A 175 -6.25 8.74 -9.54
N ASP A 176 -4.93 8.67 -9.35
CA ASP A 176 -4.25 7.44 -8.94
C ASP A 176 -4.70 6.98 -7.56
N PHE A 177 -4.85 7.91 -6.60
CA PHE A 177 -5.37 7.59 -5.28
C PHE A 177 -6.78 7.00 -5.39
N ALA A 178 -7.68 7.65 -6.14
CA ALA A 178 -9.05 7.17 -6.35
C ALA A 178 -9.07 5.76 -6.96
N ALA A 179 -8.20 5.49 -7.93
CA ALA A 179 -8.13 4.23 -8.65
C ALA A 179 -7.42 3.10 -7.88
N TYR A 180 -6.41 3.41 -7.06
CA TYR A 180 -5.45 2.41 -6.58
C TYR A 180 -5.23 2.39 -5.06
N ALA A 181 -5.69 3.39 -4.31
CA ALA A 181 -5.55 3.36 -2.85
C ALA A 181 -6.50 2.29 -2.26
N PRO A 182 -6.02 1.40 -1.38
CA PRO A 182 -6.83 0.30 -0.83
C PRO A 182 -8.13 0.76 -0.18
N GLU A 183 -8.10 1.92 0.49
CA GLU A 183 -9.25 2.48 1.18
C GLU A 183 -10.40 2.90 0.26
N THR A 184 -10.16 3.06 -1.05
CA THR A 184 -11.24 3.33 -2.01
C THR A 184 -12.03 2.09 -2.39
N GLY A 185 -11.44 0.91 -2.19
CA GLY A 185 -12.01 -0.35 -2.65
C GLY A 185 -12.22 -0.41 -4.17
N ALA A 186 -11.65 0.49 -4.97
CA ALA A 186 -11.85 0.55 -6.40
C ALA A 186 -11.38 -0.74 -7.12
N PRO A 187 -12.07 -1.17 -8.19
CA PRO A 187 -11.64 -2.33 -8.95
C PRO A 187 -10.41 -1.98 -9.80
N VAL A 188 -9.41 -2.86 -9.80
CA VAL A 188 -8.18 -2.70 -10.57
C VAL A 188 -8.02 -3.87 -11.53
N ARG A 189 -7.90 -3.58 -12.83
CA ARG A 189 -7.47 -4.58 -13.82
C ARG A 189 -5.97 -4.45 -14.04
N LEU A 190 -5.24 -5.53 -13.79
CA LEU A 190 -3.79 -5.53 -13.95
C LEU A 190 -3.39 -5.36 -15.43
N GLN A 191 -2.31 -4.62 -15.67
CA GLN A 191 -1.70 -4.53 -17.00
C GLN A 191 -0.91 -5.82 -17.25
N TRP A 192 -1.13 -6.47 -18.37
CA TRP A 192 -0.34 -7.63 -18.79
C TRP A 192 0.70 -7.25 -19.85
N THR A 193 1.81 -7.96 -19.81
CA THR A 193 2.91 -7.83 -20.75
C THR A 193 3.45 -9.20 -21.14
N ALA A 194 3.95 -9.32 -22.36
CA ALA A 194 4.82 -10.43 -22.74
C ALA A 194 6.27 -9.96 -22.56
N VAL A 195 7.08 -10.70 -21.80
CA VAL A 195 8.50 -10.41 -21.59
C VAL A 195 9.36 -11.52 -22.20
N ARG A 196 10.42 -11.16 -22.92
CA ARG A 196 11.28 -12.18 -23.53
C ARG A 196 11.88 -13.09 -22.47
N ARG A 197 11.77 -14.40 -22.70
CA ARG A 197 12.16 -15.45 -21.77
C ARG A 197 13.62 -15.35 -21.35
N ARG A 198 14.53 -15.03 -22.28
CA ARG A 198 15.97 -14.84 -21.98
C ARG A 198 16.28 -13.63 -21.07
N LEU A 199 15.33 -12.71 -20.91
CA LEU A 199 15.45 -11.48 -20.11
C LEU A 199 14.56 -11.50 -18.87
N ALA A 200 13.87 -12.61 -18.61
CA ALA A 200 13.04 -12.80 -17.44
C ALA A 200 13.34 -14.15 -16.81
N HIS A 201 12.90 -14.32 -15.57
CA HIS A 201 12.94 -15.61 -14.92
C HIS A 201 11.61 -15.85 -14.24
N LEU A 202 10.94 -16.94 -14.62
CA LEU A 202 9.81 -17.51 -13.90
C LEU A 202 10.32 -18.62 -12.99
N SER A 203 9.91 -18.56 -11.73
CA SER A 203 10.12 -19.58 -10.71
C SER A 203 8.77 -20.04 -10.22
N VAL A 204 8.64 -21.35 -9.99
CA VAL A 204 7.41 -22.01 -9.55
C VAL A 204 7.74 -22.95 -8.40
N GLY A 205 6.80 -23.07 -7.46
CA GLY A 205 6.90 -23.96 -6.30
C GLY A 205 6.38 -25.36 -6.59
N GLU A 206 6.45 -26.23 -5.59
CA GLU A 206 5.98 -27.60 -5.67
C GLU A 206 4.50 -27.69 -6.07
N GLY A 207 4.22 -28.52 -7.08
CA GLY A 207 2.88 -28.73 -7.66
C GLY A 207 2.51 -27.78 -8.80
N TRP A 208 3.40 -26.86 -9.18
CA TRP A 208 3.18 -25.91 -10.26
C TRP A 208 4.24 -26.02 -11.36
N ASP A 209 3.79 -25.83 -12.60
CA ASP A 209 4.65 -25.51 -13.72
C ASP A 209 4.10 -24.27 -14.46
N GLU A 210 4.80 -23.81 -15.50
CA GLU A 210 4.38 -22.65 -16.28
C GLU A 210 2.99 -22.83 -16.90
N ALA A 211 2.69 -24.02 -17.42
CA ALA A 211 1.42 -24.29 -18.09
C ALA A 211 0.26 -24.35 -17.10
N SER A 212 0.45 -25.03 -15.96
CA SER A 212 -0.57 -25.14 -14.92
C SER A 212 -0.84 -23.79 -14.25
N LEU A 213 0.18 -22.94 -14.08
CA LEU A 213 0.02 -21.57 -13.58
C LEU A 213 -0.87 -20.74 -14.51
N TRP A 214 -0.58 -20.74 -15.81
CA TRP A 214 -1.38 -19.96 -16.76
C TRP A 214 -2.80 -20.48 -16.92
N ALA A 215 -3.00 -21.80 -16.94
CA ALA A 215 -4.34 -22.39 -16.99
C ALA A 215 -5.19 -22.05 -15.75
N HIS A 216 -4.55 -21.83 -14.59
CA HIS A 216 -5.24 -21.43 -13.36
C HIS A 216 -5.53 -19.92 -13.32
N GLU A 217 -4.59 -19.10 -13.77
CA GLU A 217 -4.64 -17.63 -13.62
C GLU A 217 -5.26 -16.88 -14.79
N LEU A 218 -5.34 -17.49 -15.99
CA LEU A 218 -5.73 -16.81 -17.22
C LEU A 218 -6.71 -17.64 -18.02
N ASP A 219 -7.64 -16.96 -18.69
CA ASP A 219 -8.58 -17.61 -19.61
C ASP A 219 -7.87 -18.03 -20.91
N ASP A 220 -8.17 -19.22 -21.42
CA ASP A 220 -7.54 -19.79 -22.62
C ASP A 220 -7.67 -18.88 -23.85
N ASP A 221 -8.82 -18.24 -24.03
CA ASP A 221 -9.08 -17.37 -25.18
C ASP A 221 -8.31 -16.05 -25.09
N LEU A 222 -8.08 -15.53 -23.88
CA LEU A 222 -7.22 -14.38 -23.64
C LEU A 222 -5.76 -14.69 -24.00
N VAL A 223 -5.27 -15.86 -23.55
CA VAL A 223 -3.92 -16.33 -23.88
C VAL A 223 -3.77 -16.56 -25.38
N ALA A 224 -4.77 -17.17 -26.03
CA ALA A 224 -4.77 -17.37 -27.48
C ALA A 224 -4.67 -16.04 -28.24
N GLY A 225 -5.45 -15.03 -27.85
CA GLY A 225 -5.40 -13.69 -28.42
C GLY A 225 -4.04 -13.01 -28.27
N TRP A 226 -3.38 -13.15 -27.10
CA TRP A 226 -2.03 -12.62 -26.90
C TRP A 226 -0.98 -13.34 -27.75
N ARG A 227 -1.10 -14.65 -27.92
CA ARG A 227 -0.22 -15.42 -28.82
C ARG A 227 -0.42 -15.01 -30.28
N GLU A 228 -1.65 -14.76 -30.71
CA GLU A 228 -1.92 -14.21 -32.05
C GLU A 228 -1.36 -12.80 -32.23
N LEU A 229 -1.48 -11.94 -31.22
CA LEU A 229 -0.88 -10.60 -31.24
C LEU A 229 0.64 -10.67 -31.42
N LEU A 230 1.34 -11.54 -30.68
CA LEU A 230 2.78 -11.74 -30.81
C LEU A 230 3.16 -12.23 -32.21
N ARG A 231 2.44 -13.22 -32.76
CA ARG A 231 2.66 -13.68 -34.15
C ARG A 231 2.43 -12.57 -35.17
N GLY A 232 1.39 -11.76 -34.99
CA GLY A 232 1.09 -10.60 -35.83
C GLY A 232 2.19 -9.53 -35.82
N LEU A 233 2.97 -9.46 -34.74
CA LEU A 233 4.16 -8.62 -34.65
C LEU A 233 5.41 -9.28 -35.28
N GLY A 234 5.33 -10.53 -35.73
CA GLY A 234 6.45 -11.31 -36.25
C GLY A 234 7.33 -11.92 -35.16
N GLU A 235 6.84 -11.99 -33.92
CA GLU A 235 7.53 -12.63 -32.81
C GLU A 235 7.03 -14.08 -32.64
N ASP A 236 7.88 -14.96 -32.10
CA ASP A 236 7.47 -16.30 -31.66
C ASP A 236 6.88 -16.20 -30.24
N PRO A 237 5.60 -16.55 -30.00
CA PRO A 237 5.04 -16.52 -28.66
C PRO A 237 5.76 -17.39 -27.63
N ASP A 238 6.45 -18.45 -28.05
CA ASP A 238 7.14 -19.37 -27.13
C ASP A 238 8.46 -18.77 -26.59
N ASP A 239 8.96 -17.71 -27.23
CA ASP A 239 10.09 -16.90 -26.73
C ASP A 239 9.70 -15.92 -25.60
N TYR A 240 8.44 -15.92 -25.17
CA TYR A 240 7.90 -14.97 -24.19
C TYR A 240 7.25 -15.64 -22.97
N LEU A 241 7.37 -14.96 -21.83
CA LEU A 241 6.61 -15.22 -20.61
C LEU A 241 5.57 -14.12 -20.42
N PHE A 242 4.44 -14.44 -19.79
CA PHE A 242 3.46 -13.42 -19.39
C PHE A 242 3.79 -12.87 -18.00
N ALA A 243 3.78 -11.55 -17.86
CA ALA A 243 4.06 -10.86 -16.61
C ALA A 243 3.00 -9.77 -16.35
N PRO A 244 2.29 -9.82 -15.21
CA PRO A 244 1.41 -8.75 -14.79
C PRO A 244 2.22 -7.59 -14.20
N ALA A 245 1.68 -6.39 -14.35
CA ALA A 245 2.21 -5.16 -13.78
C ALA A 245 1.04 -4.33 -13.23
N HIS A 246 1.32 -3.56 -12.18
CA HIS A 246 0.39 -2.52 -11.74
C HIS A 246 0.18 -1.50 -12.87
N PRO A 247 -1.06 -1.06 -13.18
CA PRO A 247 -1.29 -0.07 -14.24
C PRO A 247 -0.49 1.24 -14.06
N TRP A 248 -0.50 1.82 -12.85
CA TRP A 248 0.41 2.92 -12.49
C TRP A 248 1.89 2.61 -12.78
N GLN A 249 2.39 1.43 -12.40
CA GLN A 249 3.79 1.07 -12.65
C GLN A 249 4.08 1.00 -14.15
N TRP A 250 3.14 0.51 -14.97
CA TRP A 250 3.27 0.53 -16.42
C TRP A 250 3.40 1.96 -16.96
N GLN A 251 2.43 2.82 -16.65
CA GLN A 251 2.33 4.18 -17.20
C GLN A 251 3.45 5.10 -16.72
N HIS A 252 3.79 5.05 -15.43
CA HIS A 252 4.73 6.00 -14.82
C HIS A 252 6.18 5.50 -14.80
N LYS A 253 6.42 4.20 -14.98
CA LYS A 253 7.75 3.60 -14.87
C LYS A 253 8.11 2.73 -16.06
N LEU A 254 7.39 1.65 -16.35
CA LEU A 254 7.85 0.67 -17.34
C LEU A 254 7.90 1.26 -18.76
N ALA A 255 6.83 1.91 -19.19
CA ALA A 255 6.75 2.50 -20.54
C ALA A 255 7.77 3.63 -20.78
N ILE A 256 8.32 4.23 -19.72
CA ILE A 256 9.29 5.33 -19.78
C ILE A 256 10.72 4.81 -19.55
N THR A 257 10.94 4.18 -18.40
CA THR A 257 12.25 3.74 -17.90
C THR A 257 12.81 2.56 -18.70
N PHE A 258 11.92 1.69 -19.19
CA PHE A 258 12.25 0.55 -20.05
C PHE A 258 11.80 0.77 -21.49
N ALA A 259 11.60 2.03 -21.92
CA ALA A 259 11.19 2.36 -23.29
C ALA A 259 12.07 1.70 -24.37
N PRO A 260 13.42 1.60 -24.22
CA PRO A 260 14.25 0.87 -25.19
C PRO A 260 13.98 -0.63 -25.26
N ASP A 261 13.62 -1.26 -24.15
CA ASP A 261 13.24 -2.68 -24.07
C ASP A 261 11.85 -2.89 -24.69
N VAL A 262 10.91 -1.95 -24.46
CA VAL A 262 9.60 -1.95 -25.12
C VAL A 262 9.73 -1.78 -26.64
N ALA A 263 10.52 -0.82 -27.10
CA ALA A 263 10.72 -0.55 -28.53
C ALA A 263 11.35 -1.73 -29.27
N ARG A 264 12.22 -2.50 -28.61
CA ARG A 264 12.84 -3.74 -29.14
C ARG A 264 11.98 -4.99 -28.93
N ARG A 265 10.79 -4.81 -28.34
CA ARG A 265 9.83 -5.89 -28.00
C ARG A 265 10.44 -6.94 -27.07
N ASP A 266 11.43 -6.56 -26.27
CA ASP A 266 11.85 -7.35 -25.12
C ASP A 266 10.73 -7.35 -24.06
N ILE A 267 9.89 -6.32 -24.07
CA ILE A 267 8.64 -6.18 -23.31
C ILE A 267 7.54 -5.74 -24.28
N VAL A 268 6.48 -6.52 -24.46
CA VAL A 268 5.33 -6.18 -25.32
C VAL A 268 4.11 -5.93 -24.44
N PRO A 269 3.46 -4.75 -24.50
CA PRO A 269 2.22 -4.50 -23.78
C PRO A 269 1.07 -5.30 -24.39
N LEU A 270 0.39 -6.12 -23.58
CA LEU A 270 -0.73 -6.94 -24.00
C LEU A 270 -2.10 -6.34 -23.67
N GLY A 271 -2.11 -5.28 -22.85
CA GLY A 271 -3.31 -4.60 -22.38
C GLY A 271 -3.76 -5.05 -20.98
N PRO A 272 -4.89 -4.53 -20.49
CA PRO A 272 -5.44 -4.95 -19.20
C PRO A 272 -5.97 -6.39 -19.26
N GLY A 273 -5.89 -7.10 -18.14
CA GLY A 273 -6.59 -8.37 -17.95
C GLY A 273 -8.10 -8.20 -17.85
N ARG A 274 -8.83 -9.31 -17.72
CA ARG A 274 -10.30 -9.31 -17.60
C ARG A 274 -10.79 -9.13 -16.17
N ASP A 275 -10.08 -9.71 -15.22
CA ASP A 275 -10.51 -9.79 -13.83
C ASP A 275 -10.33 -8.46 -13.09
N ASP A 276 -11.36 -8.11 -12.34
CA ASP A 276 -11.33 -7.02 -11.40
C ASP A 276 -10.68 -7.50 -10.10
N HIS A 277 -9.65 -6.78 -9.67
CA HIS A 277 -8.97 -7.03 -8.41
C HIS A 277 -9.23 -5.93 -7.39
N ARG A 278 -9.00 -6.23 -6.11
CA ARG A 278 -9.00 -5.24 -5.03
C ARG A 278 -7.59 -5.09 -4.47
N ALA A 279 -7.07 -3.86 -4.45
CA ALA A 279 -5.83 -3.55 -3.74
C ALA A 279 -6.00 -3.87 -2.25
N GLN A 280 -5.13 -4.70 -1.70
CA GLN A 280 -5.08 -5.00 -0.26
C GLN A 280 -4.31 -3.88 0.47
N GLN A 281 -4.33 -3.82 1.81
CA GLN A 281 -3.64 -2.76 2.59
C GLN A 281 -2.16 -2.51 2.22
N SER A 282 -1.47 -3.50 1.63
CA SER A 282 -0.11 -3.34 1.11
C SER A 282 0.01 -2.52 -0.20
N ILE A 283 -1.11 -2.06 -0.76
CA ILE A 283 -1.30 -1.31 -2.02
C ILE A 283 -1.03 -2.15 -3.27
N ARG A 284 0.12 -2.82 -3.32
CA ARG A 284 0.63 -3.53 -4.50
C ARG A 284 0.33 -5.03 -4.54
N THR A 285 -0.51 -5.51 -3.63
CA THR A 285 -1.00 -6.90 -3.62
C THR A 285 -2.49 -6.85 -3.90
N PHE A 286 -2.95 -7.71 -4.80
CA PHE A 286 -4.27 -7.65 -5.39
C PHE A 286 -4.99 -8.97 -5.14
N LEU A 287 -6.12 -8.91 -4.45
CA LEU A 287 -7.05 -10.02 -4.35
C LEU A 287 -7.90 -10.06 -5.62
N ASN A 288 -8.06 -11.23 -6.23
CA ASN A 288 -8.94 -11.39 -7.38
C ASN A 288 -10.41 -11.40 -6.92
N ALA A 289 -11.17 -10.39 -7.33
CA ALA A 289 -12.56 -10.23 -6.94
C ALA A 289 -13.54 -10.89 -7.93
N SER A 290 -13.07 -11.18 -9.14
CA SER A 290 -13.84 -11.89 -10.18
C SER A 290 -13.85 -13.40 -9.94
N ASP A 291 -12.71 -13.97 -9.54
CA ASP A 291 -12.57 -15.38 -9.17
C ASP A 291 -11.78 -15.53 -7.86
N PRO A 292 -12.46 -15.78 -6.73
CA PRO A 292 -11.81 -15.94 -5.43
C PRO A 292 -10.88 -17.17 -5.32
N ALA A 293 -10.92 -18.11 -6.28
CA ALA A 293 -10.01 -19.26 -6.32
C ALA A 293 -8.64 -18.92 -6.93
N ARG A 294 -8.54 -17.84 -7.72
CA ARG A 294 -7.27 -17.35 -8.28
C ARG A 294 -6.37 -16.76 -7.22
N HIS A 295 -5.07 -16.80 -7.45
CA HIS A 295 -4.07 -16.32 -6.51
C HIS A 295 -4.17 -14.80 -6.32
N TYR A 296 -3.70 -14.31 -5.16
CA TYR A 296 -3.33 -12.91 -5.07
C TYR A 296 -2.18 -12.64 -6.03
N VAL A 297 -2.20 -11.49 -6.70
CA VAL A 297 -1.07 -11.03 -7.51
C VAL A 297 -0.39 -9.87 -6.79
N LYS A 298 0.90 -9.99 -6.51
CA LYS A 298 1.71 -8.91 -5.95
C LYS A 298 2.65 -8.38 -7.02
N THR A 299 2.65 -7.07 -7.22
CA THR A 299 3.41 -6.41 -8.30
C THR A 299 4.45 -5.46 -7.73
N ALA A 300 5.48 -5.12 -8.53
CA ALA A 300 6.33 -3.98 -8.25
C ALA A 300 5.54 -2.66 -8.38
N LEU A 301 5.72 -1.74 -7.44
CA LEU A 301 5.08 -0.42 -7.46
C LEU A 301 6.03 0.65 -6.91
N SER A 302 6.49 1.57 -7.75
CA SER A 302 7.57 2.51 -7.41
C SER A 302 7.07 3.81 -6.76
N ILE A 303 6.09 3.69 -5.86
CA ILE A 303 5.68 4.76 -4.95
C ILE A 303 6.45 4.64 -3.64
N GLN A 304 6.61 5.75 -2.93
CA GLN A 304 7.17 5.77 -1.59
C GLN A 304 6.04 5.76 -0.55
N ASN A 305 6.12 4.85 0.42
CA ASN A 305 5.17 4.80 1.53
C ASN A 305 5.92 4.33 2.79
N MET A 306 5.79 5.05 3.91
CA MET A 306 6.52 4.78 5.16
C MET A 306 8.05 4.71 4.96
N GLY A 307 8.64 5.64 4.20
CA GLY A 307 10.09 5.68 3.98
C GLY A 307 10.68 4.60 3.06
N PHE A 308 9.85 3.73 2.46
CA PHE A 308 10.32 2.70 1.53
C PHE A 308 9.65 2.80 0.16
N LEU A 309 10.45 2.69 -0.90
CA LEU A 309 9.96 2.42 -2.24
C LEU A 309 9.41 1.00 -2.32
N ARG A 310 8.19 0.84 -2.82
CA ARG A 310 7.46 -0.43 -2.86
C ARG A 310 7.80 -1.29 -4.10
N GLY A 311 9.09 -1.40 -4.42
CA GLY A 311 9.62 -2.24 -5.50
C GLY A 311 9.74 -3.74 -5.15
N LEU A 312 9.82 -4.61 -6.16
CA LEU A 312 9.95 -6.06 -6.01
C LEU A 312 11.21 -6.55 -6.75
N SER A 313 12.10 -7.27 -6.07
CA SER A 313 13.43 -7.62 -6.58
C SER A 313 13.41 -8.89 -7.43
N PRO A 314 13.78 -8.86 -8.71
CA PRO A 314 13.94 -10.05 -9.55
C PRO A 314 14.92 -11.07 -8.96
N HIS A 315 15.95 -10.61 -8.23
CA HIS A 315 16.88 -11.51 -7.54
C HIS A 315 16.19 -12.31 -6.44
N TYR A 316 15.27 -11.68 -5.68
CA TYR A 316 14.53 -12.36 -4.61
C TYR A 316 13.41 -13.24 -5.15
N MET A 317 12.86 -12.94 -6.35
CA MET A 317 11.84 -13.78 -6.97
C MET A 317 12.33 -15.19 -7.24
N ARG A 318 13.62 -15.37 -7.61
CA ARG A 318 14.20 -16.69 -7.92
C ARG A 318 14.01 -17.73 -6.80
N PRO A 319 14.40 -17.48 -5.54
CA PRO A 319 14.20 -18.43 -4.46
C PRO A 319 12.82 -18.35 -3.78
N THR A 320 11.98 -17.35 -4.10
CA THR A 320 10.73 -17.10 -3.37
C THR A 320 9.85 -18.35 -3.25
N PRO A 321 9.48 -19.06 -4.34
CA PRO A 321 8.62 -20.23 -4.21
C PRO A 321 9.24 -21.35 -3.39
N ALA A 322 10.52 -21.65 -3.61
CA ALA A 322 11.24 -22.68 -2.85
C ALA A 322 11.32 -22.38 -1.34
N ILE A 323 11.51 -21.11 -0.96
CA ILE A 323 11.44 -20.69 0.45
C ILE A 323 10.04 -20.94 1.01
N ASN A 324 9.00 -20.61 0.25
CA ASN A 324 7.61 -20.79 0.70
C ASN A 324 7.24 -22.28 0.84
N ASP A 325 7.71 -23.14 -0.06
CA ASP A 325 7.51 -24.59 0.04
C ASP A 325 8.23 -25.16 1.28
N TRP A 326 9.46 -24.71 1.54
CA TRP A 326 10.18 -25.10 2.75
C TRP A 326 9.43 -24.67 4.03
N VAL A 327 8.96 -23.42 4.11
CA VAL A 327 8.19 -22.92 5.27
C VAL A 327 6.90 -23.71 5.43
N ALA A 328 6.11 -23.87 4.37
CA ALA A 328 4.86 -24.61 4.41
C ALA A 328 5.08 -26.08 4.80
N GLY A 329 6.15 -26.70 4.28
CA GLY A 329 6.55 -28.04 4.68
C GLY A 329 6.89 -28.14 6.16
N ARG A 330 7.50 -27.12 6.77
CA ARG A 330 7.74 -27.08 8.22
C ARG A 330 6.46 -26.94 9.01
N VAL A 331 5.64 -25.94 8.69
CA VAL A 331 4.35 -25.69 9.34
C VAL A 331 3.45 -26.93 9.33
N ARG A 332 3.36 -27.63 8.19
CA ARG A 332 2.47 -28.79 8.00
C ARG A 332 2.96 -30.07 8.66
N THR A 333 4.25 -30.15 9.01
CA THR A 333 4.83 -31.31 9.71
C THR A 333 5.02 -31.10 11.20
N ASP A 334 4.86 -29.87 11.69
CA ASP A 334 5.03 -29.51 13.09
C ASP A 334 3.75 -29.79 13.89
N PRO A 335 3.76 -30.68 14.90
CA PRO A 335 2.55 -31.05 15.63
C PRO A 335 1.89 -29.87 16.36
N GLU A 336 2.67 -28.96 16.94
CA GLU A 336 2.16 -27.83 17.72
C GLU A 336 1.45 -26.82 16.82
N LEU A 337 2.05 -26.49 15.67
CA LEU A 337 1.45 -25.59 14.69
C LEU A 337 0.16 -26.17 14.10
N GLN A 338 0.13 -27.49 13.85
CA GLN A 338 -1.08 -28.16 13.37
C GLN A 338 -2.18 -28.21 14.43
N GLU A 339 -1.84 -28.42 15.71
CA GLU A 339 -2.81 -28.35 16.81
C GLU A 339 -3.44 -26.95 16.93
N CYS A 340 -2.65 -25.89 16.68
CA CYS A 340 -3.15 -24.52 16.62
C CYS A 340 -3.96 -24.18 15.35
N GLY A 341 -4.00 -25.06 14.35
CA GLY A 341 -4.61 -24.79 13.05
C GLY A 341 -3.89 -23.72 12.22
N PHE A 342 -2.61 -23.48 12.50
CA PHE A 342 -1.80 -22.49 11.78
C PHE A 342 -1.38 -23.02 10.40
N ASP A 343 -1.51 -22.18 9.37
CA ASP A 343 -1.01 -22.45 8.02
C ASP A 343 -0.52 -21.14 7.37
N VAL A 344 0.11 -21.27 6.20
CA VAL A 344 0.68 -20.17 5.43
C VAL A 344 0.12 -20.14 4.01
N LEU A 345 -0.14 -18.94 3.50
CA LEU A 345 -0.46 -18.72 2.10
C LEU A 345 0.85 -18.62 1.31
N ARG A 346 1.18 -19.66 0.56
CA ARG A 346 2.44 -19.74 -0.18
C ARG A 346 2.48 -18.75 -1.33
N GLU A 347 3.63 -18.11 -1.54
CA GLU A 347 3.96 -17.44 -2.81
C GLU A 347 4.42 -18.51 -3.83
N VAL A 348 3.47 -19.13 -4.53
CA VAL A 348 3.66 -20.35 -5.35
C VAL A 348 4.37 -20.12 -6.67
N ALA A 349 4.38 -18.90 -7.18
CA ALA A 349 5.10 -18.54 -8.39
C ALA A 349 5.59 -17.10 -8.31
N ALA A 350 6.71 -16.82 -8.99
CA ALA A 350 7.27 -15.49 -9.08
C ALA A 350 8.00 -15.27 -10.40
N ILE A 351 7.80 -14.09 -11.00
CA ILE A 351 8.46 -13.67 -12.24
C ILE A 351 9.23 -12.37 -12.02
N GLY A 352 10.45 -12.28 -12.56
CA GLY A 352 11.27 -11.07 -12.49
C GLY A 352 11.96 -10.75 -13.81
N TYR A 353 11.88 -9.49 -14.25
CA TYR A 353 12.61 -9.01 -15.41
C TYR A 353 14.05 -8.70 -15.03
N THR A 354 14.99 -9.36 -15.71
CA THR A 354 16.44 -9.30 -15.46
C THR A 354 17.22 -8.67 -16.62
N GLY A 355 16.52 -8.20 -17.65
CA GLY A 355 17.11 -7.48 -18.79
C GLY A 355 17.44 -6.02 -18.53
N GLY A 356 18.09 -5.40 -19.51
CA GLY A 356 18.32 -3.96 -19.54
C GLY A 356 19.56 -3.47 -18.77
N ALA A 357 19.83 -2.16 -18.86
CA ALA A 357 21.02 -1.54 -18.28
C ALA A 357 21.03 -1.55 -16.75
N TYR A 358 19.88 -1.34 -16.11
CA TYR A 358 19.77 -1.25 -14.65
C TYR A 358 20.16 -2.55 -13.94
N GLN A 359 19.80 -3.71 -14.52
CA GLN A 359 20.11 -5.01 -13.94
C GLN A 359 21.61 -5.37 -14.03
N ARG A 360 22.38 -4.66 -14.86
CA ARG A 360 23.84 -4.82 -14.95
C ARG A 360 24.61 -3.88 -14.02
N LEU A 361 23.93 -2.96 -13.34
CA LEU A 361 24.60 -2.07 -12.40
C LEU A 361 25.11 -2.87 -11.19
N PRO A 362 26.35 -2.64 -10.73
CA PRO A 362 26.93 -3.42 -9.64
C PRO A 362 26.31 -3.08 -8.27
N GLN A 363 25.78 -1.88 -8.12
CA GLN A 363 25.22 -1.41 -6.85
C GLN A 363 23.71 -1.65 -6.81
N PRO A 364 23.18 -2.23 -5.71
CA PRO A 364 21.75 -2.39 -5.50
C PRO A 364 21.02 -1.04 -5.62
N SER A 365 19.93 -0.99 -6.38
CA SER A 365 19.11 0.22 -6.49
C SER A 365 17.62 -0.08 -6.61
N ALA A 366 16.79 0.94 -6.37
CA ALA A 366 15.34 0.84 -6.58
C ALA A 366 14.96 0.54 -8.04
N HIS A 367 15.78 0.98 -9.01
CA HIS A 367 15.56 0.71 -10.44
C HIS A 367 15.64 -0.78 -10.78
N GLN A 368 16.44 -1.55 -10.04
CA GLN A 368 16.51 -3.00 -10.21
C GLN A 368 15.26 -3.73 -9.70
N LYS A 369 14.36 -3.02 -8.99
CA LYS A 369 13.15 -3.58 -8.36
C LYS A 369 11.85 -3.09 -9.01
N MET A 370 11.94 -2.55 -10.23
CA MET A 370 10.80 -1.93 -10.92
C MET A 370 9.91 -2.91 -11.67
N PHE A 371 10.37 -4.13 -11.98
CA PHE A 371 9.58 -5.07 -12.78
C PHE A 371 9.72 -6.52 -12.31
N ALA A 372 8.78 -6.91 -11.45
CA ALA A 372 8.58 -8.27 -11.00
C ALA A 372 7.13 -8.43 -10.49
N ALA A 373 6.66 -9.66 -10.45
CA ALA A 373 5.40 -10.03 -9.83
C ALA A 373 5.50 -11.41 -9.17
N LEU A 374 4.57 -11.71 -8.26
CA LEU A 374 4.40 -13.04 -7.68
C LEU A 374 2.93 -13.37 -7.46
N TRP A 375 2.63 -14.66 -7.39
CA TRP A 375 1.32 -15.22 -7.13
C TRP A 375 1.32 -15.89 -5.76
N ARG A 376 0.34 -15.55 -4.92
CA ARG A 376 0.18 -16.10 -3.57
C ARG A 376 -1.16 -16.78 -3.41
N GLU A 377 -1.21 -17.92 -2.75
CA GLU A 377 -2.45 -18.69 -2.51
C GLU A 377 -3.56 -17.79 -1.94
N SER A 378 -4.78 -17.95 -2.45
CA SER A 378 -5.95 -17.21 -1.99
C SER A 378 -6.33 -17.64 -0.58
N ALA A 379 -6.63 -16.67 0.30
CA ALA A 379 -7.21 -16.97 1.60
C ALA A 379 -8.66 -17.45 1.44
N THR A 380 -9.39 -16.87 0.49
CA THR A 380 -10.81 -17.16 0.26
C THR A 380 -11.03 -18.59 -0.18
N SER A 381 -10.12 -19.17 -0.97
CA SER A 381 -10.22 -20.57 -1.40
C SER A 381 -9.92 -21.60 -0.31
N ARG A 382 -9.42 -21.15 0.86
CA ARG A 382 -9.11 -22.01 2.01
C ARG A 382 -10.21 -22.01 3.06
N LEU A 383 -11.21 -21.13 2.95
CA LEU A 383 -12.31 -21.05 3.91
C LEU A 383 -13.25 -22.24 3.76
N ARG A 384 -13.69 -22.78 4.89
CA ARG A 384 -14.77 -23.78 4.96
C ARG A 384 -16.14 -23.09 4.99
N ASP A 385 -17.19 -23.87 4.79
CA ASP A 385 -18.56 -23.37 4.88
C ASP A 385 -18.83 -22.68 6.23
N GLY A 386 -19.24 -21.42 6.17
CA GLY A 386 -19.53 -20.59 7.34
C GLY A 386 -18.33 -19.87 7.94
N GLU A 387 -17.09 -20.13 7.48
CA GLU A 387 -15.90 -19.39 7.89
C GLU A 387 -15.78 -18.05 7.15
N ARG A 388 -15.08 -17.10 7.77
CA ARG A 388 -14.75 -15.80 7.19
C ARG A 388 -13.31 -15.44 7.51
N ALA A 389 -12.65 -14.77 6.58
CA ALA A 389 -11.34 -14.19 6.80
C ALA A 389 -11.47 -12.68 7.08
N ALA A 390 -10.64 -12.19 7.99
CA ALA A 390 -10.42 -10.78 8.22
C ALA A 390 -8.92 -10.54 8.44
N THR A 391 -8.43 -9.39 8.01
CA THR A 391 -7.09 -8.93 8.35
C THR A 391 -6.94 -8.77 9.85
N MET A 392 -5.80 -9.16 10.43
CA MET A 392 -5.58 -8.97 11.88
C MET A 392 -5.59 -7.49 12.29
N ALA A 393 -5.34 -6.57 11.34
CA ALA A 393 -5.47 -5.13 11.58
C ALA A 393 -6.89 -4.72 12.01
N SER A 394 -7.93 -5.49 11.68
CA SER A 394 -9.30 -5.19 12.06
C SER A 394 -9.56 -5.25 13.57
N LEU A 395 -8.69 -5.95 14.32
CA LEU A 395 -8.75 -6.00 15.78
C LEU A 395 -8.34 -4.66 16.43
N LEU A 396 -7.70 -3.76 15.67
CA LEU A 396 -7.28 -2.42 16.09
C LEU A 396 -8.02 -1.31 15.34
N HIS A 397 -9.12 -1.64 14.63
CA HIS A 397 -9.83 -0.72 13.74
C HIS A 397 -10.51 0.45 14.45
#